data_AF-A0A3G2S3J3-F1
#
_entry.id   AF-A0A3G2S3J3-F1
#
_cell.length_a   1.000
_cell.length_b   1.000
_cell.length_c   1.000
_cell.angle_alpha   90.00
_cell.angle_beta   90.00
_cell.angle_gamma   90.00
#
_symmetry.space_group_name_H-M   'P 1'
#
loop_
_entity.id
_entity.type
_entity.pdbx_description
1 polymer ?
#
loop_
_entity_poly.entity_id
_entity_poly.type
_entity_poly.pdbx_seq_one_letter_code
_entity_poly.pdbx_strand_id
1 'polypeptide(L)'
;MKVQVDVDTVLFDMDGTLIDSTPAVNATWVEFAKEYNLDIDHVLHYSHGHRTVENLKRYIPSLEGDALMKEVVRFESRILEIAQENMDRAIKTGNADGTIIAMPGARPLLEQIQCGRDENPARRAGWAIVTSATSAYAQKAFVASNVSTPPDTFVTSDVCAHGKPDPEPYAKGAELSKADISKCIVVEDAPPGVLSGKRAGARVLGLRTTHEGQRMWEQGADWVVPDLSYVQAEWLDGDRLVLTIDTEEAPTRI
;
A
#
# COMPACT_ATOMS: atom_id res chain seq x y z
N MET A 1 -17.71 -7.87 -12.69
CA MET A 1 -17.74 -9.34 -12.92
C MET A 1 -17.25 -9.97 -11.64
N LYS A 2 -17.97 -10.95 -11.07
CA LYS A 2 -17.53 -11.58 -9.82
C LYS A 2 -16.64 -12.78 -10.09
N VAL A 3 -15.47 -12.80 -9.45
CA VAL A 3 -14.54 -13.93 -9.44
C VAL A 3 -14.27 -14.35 -8.01
N GLN A 4 -13.98 -15.65 -7.82
CA GLN A 4 -13.58 -16.20 -6.54
C GLN A 4 -12.16 -16.74 -6.61
N VAL A 5 -11.37 -16.45 -5.58
CA VAL A 5 -9.94 -16.70 -5.55
C VAL A 5 -9.57 -17.29 -4.19
N ASP A 6 -9.12 -18.54 -4.18
CA ASP A 6 -8.52 -19.15 -2.99
C ASP A 6 -7.11 -18.57 -2.76
N VAL A 7 -6.81 -18.15 -1.53
CA VAL A 7 -5.52 -17.57 -1.16
C VAL A 7 -5.02 -18.09 0.19
N ASP A 8 -3.71 -18.21 0.30
CA ASP A 8 -3.06 -18.47 1.59
C ASP A 8 -2.81 -17.15 2.34
N THR A 9 -2.42 -16.10 1.63
CA THR A 9 -2.15 -14.78 2.23
C THR A 9 -2.44 -13.65 1.25
N VAL A 10 -3.06 -12.59 1.77
CA VAL A 10 -3.21 -11.32 1.07
C VAL A 10 -2.06 -10.39 1.45
N LEU A 11 -1.24 -10.00 0.48
CA LEU A 11 -0.11 -9.09 0.67
C LEU A 11 -0.55 -7.69 0.22
N PHE A 12 -0.93 -6.85 1.17
CA PHE A 12 -1.38 -5.49 0.89
C PHE A 12 -0.20 -4.53 0.80
N ASP A 13 -0.20 -3.65 -0.21
CA ASP A 13 0.43 -2.33 -0.03
C ASP A 13 -0.30 -1.52 1.06
N MET A 14 0.27 -0.39 1.48
CA MET A 14 -0.27 0.42 2.58
C MET A 14 -0.86 1.76 2.09
N ASP A 15 -0.03 2.64 1.53
CA ASP A 15 -0.39 4.02 1.19
C ASP A 15 -1.16 4.05 -0.14
N GLY A 16 -2.42 4.48 -0.12
CA GLY A 16 -3.32 4.40 -1.28
C GLY A 16 -4.04 3.06 -1.42
N THR A 17 -3.63 2.04 -0.65
CA THR A 17 -4.24 0.71 -0.64
C THR A 17 -5.07 0.45 0.64
N LEU A 18 -4.47 0.48 1.82
CA LEU A 18 -5.18 0.30 3.10
C LEU A 18 -5.53 1.64 3.77
N ILE A 19 -4.66 2.64 3.61
CA ILE A 19 -4.82 3.97 4.21
C ILE A 19 -4.73 5.06 3.15
N ASP A 20 -5.48 6.14 3.33
CA ASP A 20 -5.29 7.36 2.55
C ASP A 20 -4.28 8.27 3.26
N SER A 21 -3.05 8.30 2.77
CA SER A 21 -2.01 9.24 3.20
C SER A 21 -1.73 10.32 2.15
N THR A 22 -2.40 10.24 1.00
CA THR A 22 -2.14 11.06 -0.20
C THR A 22 -2.13 12.55 0.09
N PRO A 23 -3.09 13.12 0.86
CA PRO A 23 -3.10 14.55 1.13
C PRO A 23 -1.85 15.04 1.87
N ALA A 24 -1.39 14.29 2.88
CA ALA A 24 -0.22 14.66 3.67
C ALA A 24 1.07 14.49 2.85
N VAL A 25 1.19 13.38 2.10
CA VAL A 25 2.31 13.14 1.18
C VAL A 25 2.42 14.24 0.13
N ASN A 26 1.31 14.62 -0.49
CA ASN A 26 1.28 15.68 -1.51
C ASN A 26 1.65 17.04 -0.92
N ALA A 27 1.18 17.36 0.30
CA ALA A 27 1.55 18.59 0.98
C ALA A 27 3.05 18.65 1.32
N THR A 28 3.64 17.53 1.76
CA THR A 28 5.10 17.45 1.96
C THR A 28 5.87 17.64 0.65
N TRP A 29 5.42 17.03 -0.46
CA TRP A 29 6.03 17.25 -1.77
C TRP A 29 5.92 18.70 -2.23
N VAL A 30 4.82 19.40 -1.95
CA VAL A 30 4.68 20.84 -2.24
C VAL A 30 5.70 21.68 -1.47
N GLU A 31 5.99 21.35 -0.21
CA GLU A 31 7.04 22.03 0.58
C GLU A 31 8.44 21.76 -0.02
N PHE A 32 8.76 20.50 -0.31
CA PHE A 32 10.04 20.10 -0.89
C PHE A 32 10.24 20.66 -2.30
N ALA A 33 9.19 20.71 -3.13
CA ALA A 33 9.27 21.25 -4.47
C ALA A 33 9.62 22.75 -4.48
N LYS A 34 9.13 23.51 -3.48
CA LYS A 34 9.50 24.92 -3.30
C LYS A 34 10.96 25.07 -2.87
N GLU A 35 11.41 24.23 -1.94
CA GLU A 35 12.78 24.30 -1.39
C GLU A 35 13.84 23.89 -2.43
N TYR A 36 13.58 22.83 -3.18
CA TYR A 36 14.51 22.26 -4.15
C TYR A 36 14.23 22.69 -5.60
N ASN A 37 13.26 23.58 -5.82
CA ASN A 37 12.86 24.08 -7.13
C ASN A 37 12.49 22.95 -8.12
N LEU A 38 11.60 22.06 -7.70
CA LEU A 38 11.13 20.91 -8.46
C LEU A 38 9.82 21.23 -9.21
N ASP A 39 9.60 20.52 -10.32
CA ASP A 39 8.30 20.48 -10.99
C ASP A 39 7.33 19.61 -10.17
N ILE A 40 6.43 20.24 -9.42
CA ILE A 40 5.49 19.54 -8.53
C ILE A 40 4.52 18.65 -9.29
N ASP A 41 4.04 19.06 -10.46
CA ASP A 41 3.07 18.28 -11.23
C ASP A 41 3.72 16.99 -11.72
N HIS A 42 4.98 17.07 -12.16
CA HIS A 42 5.77 15.91 -12.53
C HIS A 42 6.04 14.99 -11.32
N VAL A 43 6.44 15.55 -10.18
CA VAL A 43 6.73 14.77 -8.96
C VAL A 43 5.50 14.01 -8.50
N LEU A 44 4.34 14.67 -8.37
CA LEU A 44 3.12 14.02 -7.90
C LEU A 44 2.66 12.91 -8.87
N HIS A 45 2.87 13.08 -10.18
CA HIS A 45 2.46 12.08 -11.17
C HIS A 45 3.30 10.78 -11.15
N TYR A 46 4.57 10.85 -10.75
CA TYR A 46 5.54 9.74 -10.91
C TYR A 46 6.16 9.22 -9.61
N SER A 47 5.79 9.77 -8.45
CA SER A 47 6.40 9.39 -7.16
C SER A 47 5.70 8.24 -6.44
N HIS A 48 4.41 8.03 -6.68
CA HIS A 48 3.62 7.00 -5.98
C HIS A 48 4.14 5.58 -6.25
N GLY A 49 4.13 4.73 -5.22
CA GLY A 49 4.61 3.34 -5.26
C GLY A 49 6.13 3.15 -5.14
N HIS A 50 6.92 4.23 -5.15
CA HIS A 50 8.39 4.18 -4.98
C HIS A 50 8.83 4.50 -3.55
N ARG A 51 10.04 4.07 -3.18
CA ARG A 51 10.61 4.42 -1.87
C ARG A 51 10.93 5.91 -1.81
N THR A 52 10.76 6.53 -0.65
CA THR A 52 11.14 7.94 -0.42
C THR A 52 12.58 8.21 -0.84
N VAL A 53 13.51 7.33 -0.48
CA VAL A 53 14.94 7.44 -0.85
C VAL A 53 15.18 7.45 -2.36
N GLU A 54 14.39 6.68 -3.13
CA GLU A 54 14.52 6.59 -4.58
C GLU A 54 13.95 7.84 -5.24
N ASN A 55 12.82 8.35 -4.76
CA ASN A 55 12.22 9.58 -5.25
C ASN A 55 13.11 10.79 -4.96
N LEU A 56 13.60 10.95 -3.73
CA LEU A 56 14.49 12.05 -3.38
C LEU A 56 15.78 12.02 -4.19
N LYS A 57 16.39 10.84 -4.39
CA LYS A 57 17.56 10.68 -5.26
C LYS A 57 17.26 11.01 -6.72
N ARG A 58 16.08 10.66 -7.23
CA ARG A 58 15.66 10.92 -8.61
C ARG A 58 15.48 12.41 -8.88
N TYR A 59 14.78 13.12 -8.00
CA TYR A 59 14.40 14.52 -8.23
C TYR A 59 15.42 15.51 -7.67
N ILE A 60 16.22 15.10 -6.68
CA ILE A 60 17.23 15.94 -6.04
C ILE A 60 18.58 15.18 -6.08
N PRO A 61 19.18 15.00 -7.28
CA PRO A 61 20.37 14.17 -7.46
C PRO A 61 21.62 14.69 -6.72
N SER A 62 21.59 15.92 -6.22
CA SER A 62 22.63 16.48 -5.35
C SER A 62 22.60 15.92 -3.92
N LEU A 63 21.52 15.25 -3.50
CA LEU A 63 21.44 14.58 -2.20
C LEU A 63 22.11 13.20 -2.29
N GLU A 64 23.19 13.02 -1.54
CA GLU A 64 23.93 11.75 -1.46
C GLU A 64 24.28 11.39 -0.01
N GLY A 65 24.57 10.10 0.21
CA GLY A 65 25.02 9.57 1.49
C GLY A 65 24.13 9.99 2.67
N ASP A 66 24.75 10.49 3.73
CA ASP A 66 24.05 10.90 4.95
C ASP A 66 23.08 12.06 4.73
N ALA A 67 23.32 12.94 3.74
CA ALA A 67 22.42 14.04 3.45
C ALA A 67 21.09 13.53 2.88
N LEU A 68 21.15 12.56 1.96
CA LEU A 68 19.95 11.90 1.42
C LEU A 68 19.15 11.22 2.53
N MET A 69 19.81 10.46 3.41
CA MET A 69 19.12 9.76 4.49
C MET A 69 18.47 10.72 5.51
N LYS A 70 19.10 11.87 5.80
CA LYS A 70 18.49 12.92 6.62
C LYS A 70 17.23 13.49 5.97
N GLU A 71 17.26 13.70 4.65
CA GLU A 71 16.11 14.20 3.91
C GLU A 71 14.98 13.18 3.81
N VAL A 72 15.28 11.88 3.72
CA VAL A 72 14.26 10.81 3.82
C VAL A 72 13.54 10.89 5.16
N VAL A 73 14.28 10.98 6.26
CA VAL A 73 13.70 11.09 7.61
C VAL A 73 12.90 12.38 7.73
N ARG A 74 13.41 13.52 7.22
CA ARG A 74 12.72 14.81 7.25
C ARG A 74 11.40 14.75 6.48
N PHE A 75 11.43 14.20 5.27
CA PHE A 75 10.25 14.05 4.43
C PHE A 75 9.16 13.22 5.13
N GLU A 76 9.52 12.03 5.59
CA GLU A 76 8.55 11.11 6.20
C GLU A 76 8.02 11.58 7.56
N SER A 77 8.86 12.27 8.34
CA SER A 77 8.43 12.91 9.59
C SER A 77 7.43 14.03 9.29
N ARG A 78 7.69 14.81 8.23
CA ARG A 78 6.80 15.91 7.85
C ARG A 78 5.42 15.44 7.40
N ILE A 79 5.32 14.27 6.75
CA ILE A 79 4.02 13.67 6.42
C ILE A 79 3.18 13.45 7.69
N LEU A 80 3.78 12.88 8.74
CA LEU A 80 3.09 12.64 10.01
C LEU A 80 2.72 13.94 10.72
N GLU A 81 3.58 14.96 10.68
CA GLU A 81 3.29 16.27 11.26
C GLU A 81 2.09 16.93 10.56
N ILE A 82 2.07 16.95 9.23
CA ILE A 82 0.94 17.49 8.45
C ILE A 82 -0.34 16.71 8.74
N ALA A 83 -0.26 15.39 8.81
CA ALA A 83 -1.41 14.55 9.17
C ALA A 83 -1.95 14.88 10.56
N GLN A 84 -1.08 15.12 11.54
CA GLN A 84 -1.46 15.53 12.90
C GLN A 84 -2.05 16.95 12.92
N GLU A 85 -1.47 17.90 12.20
CA GLU A 85 -2.00 19.26 12.05
C GLU A 85 -3.43 19.23 11.45
N ASN A 86 -3.64 18.39 10.43
CA ASN A 86 -4.95 18.18 9.83
C ASN A 86 -5.93 17.51 10.81
N MET A 87 -5.47 16.58 11.64
CA MET A 87 -6.30 15.93 12.67
C MET A 87 -6.72 16.92 13.76
N ASP A 88 -5.81 17.75 14.23
CA ASP A 88 -6.10 18.79 15.23
C ASP A 88 -7.12 19.80 14.68
N ARG A 89 -7.04 20.11 13.38
CA ARG A 89 -8.06 20.92 12.69
C ARG A 89 -9.39 20.16 12.59
N ALA A 90 -9.36 18.87 12.27
CA ALA A 90 -10.55 18.04 12.15
C ALA A 90 -11.33 17.97 13.47
N ILE A 91 -10.65 17.79 14.60
CA ILE A 91 -11.28 17.77 15.93
C ILE A 91 -12.00 19.10 16.22
N LYS A 92 -11.43 20.23 15.79
CA LYS A 92 -12.01 21.56 16.01
C LYS A 92 -13.16 21.89 15.08
N THR A 93 -13.12 21.38 13.84
CA THR A 93 -14.02 21.80 12.75
C THR A 93 -15.04 20.73 12.35
N GLY A 94 -14.84 19.49 12.77
CA GLY A 94 -15.56 18.32 12.27
C GLY A 94 -15.12 17.85 10.88
N ASN A 95 -14.14 18.50 10.24
CA ASN A 95 -13.69 18.17 8.90
C ASN A 95 -12.38 17.36 8.91
N ALA A 96 -12.47 16.06 8.58
CA ALA A 96 -11.35 15.14 8.52
C ALA A 96 -10.48 15.26 7.24
N ASP A 97 -10.76 16.22 6.36
CA ASP A 97 -10.00 16.46 5.13
C ASP A 97 -8.51 16.57 5.41
N GLY A 98 -7.73 15.74 4.71
CA GLY A 98 -6.27 15.70 4.79
C GLY A 98 -5.68 14.92 5.96
N THR A 99 -6.51 14.27 6.79
CA THR A 99 -6.04 13.33 7.81
C THR A 99 -5.69 11.98 7.18
N ILE A 100 -4.91 11.16 7.89
CA ILE A 100 -4.70 9.77 7.48
C ILE A 100 -5.90 8.95 7.95
N ILE A 101 -6.64 8.37 7.01
CA ILE A 101 -7.84 7.56 7.27
C ILE A 101 -7.76 6.21 6.56
N ALA A 102 -8.67 5.30 6.87
CA ALA A 102 -8.79 4.05 6.15
C ALA A 102 -9.33 4.26 4.73
N MET A 103 -8.80 3.53 3.75
CA MET A 103 -9.38 3.48 2.40
C MET A 103 -10.78 2.85 2.42
N PRO A 104 -11.67 3.23 1.47
CA PRO A 104 -12.98 2.59 1.33
C PRO A 104 -12.86 1.06 1.25
N GLY A 105 -13.59 0.35 2.11
CA GLY A 105 -13.57 -1.12 2.18
C GLY A 105 -12.38 -1.74 2.93
N ALA A 106 -11.33 -1.00 3.27
CA ALA A 106 -10.16 -1.55 3.97
C ALA A 106 -10.52 -2.16 5.33
N ARG A 107 -11.24 -1.40 6.17
CA ARG A 107 -11.71 -1.86 7.49
C ARG A 107 -12.53 -3.16 7.42
N PRO A 108 -13.67 -3.22 6.69
CA PRO A 108 -14.48 -4.43 6.66
C PRO A 108 -13.75 -5.62 6.04
N LEU A 109 -12.88 -5.40 5.05
CA LEU A 109 -12.08 -6.49 4.47
C LEU A 109 -11.08 -7.06 5.48
N LEU A 110 -10.35 -6.20 6.21
CA LEU A 110 -9.42 -6.66 7.24
C LEU A 110 -10.14 -7.34 8.41
N GLU A 111 -11.32 -6.86 8.81
CA GLU A 111 -12.17 -7.51 9.81
C GLU A 111 -12.60 -8.91 9.36
N GLN A 112 -13.00 -9.07 8.10
CA GLN A 112 -13.37 -10.37 7.52
C GLN A 112 -12.19 -11.35 7.46
N ILE A 113 -10.98 -10.87 7.19
CA ILE A 113 -9.79 -11.74 7.23
C ILE A 113 -9.44 -12.08 8.69
N GLN A 114 -9.45 -11.10 9.58
CA GLN A 114 -9.07 -11.26 10.98
C GLN A 114 -10.04 -12.14 11.78
N CYS A 115 -11.34 -12.16 11.43
CA CYS A 115 -12.33 -12.97 12.16
C CYS A 115 -11.93 -14.46 12.21
N GLY A 116 -11.19 -14.95 11.20
CA GLY A 116 -10.73 -16.32 11.19
C GLY A 116 -9.74 -16.66 12.32
N ARG A 117 -8.93 -15.69 12.75
CA ARG A 117 -8.04 -15.85 13.91
C ARG A 117 -8.75 -15.62 15.24
N ASP A 118 -9.78 -14.79 15.24
CA ASP A 118 -10.63 -14.60 16.42
C ASP A 118 -11.41 -15.90 16.73
N GLU A 119 -11.82 -16.63 15.69
CA GLU A 119 -12.43 -17.97 15.78
C GLU A 119 -11.42 -19.05 16.16
N ASN A 120 -10.22 -19.03 15.56
CA ASN A 120 -9.17 -20.01 15.80
C ASN A 120 -7.78 -19.33 15.84
N PRO A 121 -7.23 -19.05 17.03
CA PRO A 121 -5.93 -18.41 17.16
C PRO A 121 -4.76 -19.19 16.56
N ALA A 122 -4.92 -20.50 16.30
CA ALA A 122 -3.90 -21.31 15.63
C ALA A 122 -3.92 -21.17 14.10
N ARG A 123 -4.96 -20.54 13.53
CA ARG A 123 -5.07 -20.25 12.09
C ARG A 123 -4.03 -19.21 11.71
N ARG A 124 -3.55 -19.28 10.46
CA ARG A 124 -2.69 -18.24 9.88
C ARG A 124 -3.39 -16.87 9.88
N ALA A 125 -2.62 -15.79 9.93
CA ALA A 125 -3.15 -14.42 9.91
C ALA A 125 -4.00 -14.11 8.66
N GLY A 126 -3.62 -14.70 7.52
CA GLY A 126 -4.33 -14.52 6.24
C GLY A 126 -3.97 -13.23 5.50
N TRP A 127 -3.20 -12.33 6.11
CA TRP A 127 -2.73 -11.10 5.46
C TRP A 127 -1.43 -10.56 6.05
N ALA A 128 -0.77 -9.69 5.29
CA ALA A 128 0.42 -8.95 5.67
C ALA A 128 0.47 -7.58 4.97
N ILE A 129 1.30 -6.68 5.48
CA ILE A 129 1.62 -5.40 4.82
C ILE A 129 2.99 -5.49 4.17
N VAL A 130 3.12 -4.94 2.96
CA VAL A 130 4.37 -4.80 2.20
C VAL A 130 4.42 -3.41 1.56
N THR A 131 5.16 -2.48 2.18
CA THR A 131 5.20 -1.06 1.79
C THR A 131 6.60 -0.59 1.37
N SER A 132 6.65 0.39 0.47
CA SER A 132 7.85 1.15 0.10
C SER A 132 8.26 2.21 1.14
N ALA A 133 7.46 2.44 2.18
CA ALA A 133 7.78 3.36 3.26
C ALA A 133 8.78 2.79 4.28
N THR A 134 9.47 3.65 5.04
CA THR A 134 10.25 3.19 6.20
C THR A 134 9.34 2.76 7.34
N SER A 135 9.87 1.94 8.24
CA SER A 135 9.24 1.53 9.49
C SER A 135 8.87 2.71 10.40
N ALA A 136 9.68 3.78 10.40
CA ALA A 136 9.46 4.95 11.24
C ALA A 136 8.18 5.72 10.88
N TYR A 137 7.82 5.73 9.59
CA TYR A 137 6.56 6.29 9.09
C TYR A 137 5.44 5.27 9.10
N ALA A 138 5.66 4.10 8.48
CA ALA A 138 4.58 3.19 8.11
C ALA A 138 3.74 2.74 9.31
N GLN A 139 4.40 2.39 10.41
CA GLN A 139 3.70 1.93 11.62
C GLN A 139 2.86 3.06 12.25
N LYS A 140 3.38 4.28 12.27
CA LYS A 140 2.67 5.44 12.83
C LYS A 140 1.49 5.86 11.95
N ALA A 141 1.69 5.90 10.64
CA ALA A 141 0.63 6.19 9.68
C ALA A 141 -0.50 5.15 9.75
N PHE A 142 -0.14 3.86 9.82
CA PHE A 142 -1.12 2.78 9.96
C PHE A 142 -1.94 2.92 11.25
N VAL A 143 -1.30 3.16 12.40
CA VAL A 143 -1.99 3.39 13.68
C VAL A 143 -2.87 4.65 13.62
N ALA A 144 -2.38 5.75 13.04
CA ALA A 144 -3.13 6.99 12.91
C ALA A 144 -4.40 6.84 12.05
N SER A 145 -4.35 6.00 11.01
CA SER A 145 -5.52 5.68 10.16
C SER A 145 -6.65 4.97 10.92
N ASN A 146 -6.29 4.35 12.05
CA ASN A 146 -7.13 3.46 12.84
C ASN A 146 -7.71 2.28 12.04
N VAL A 147 -7.19 1.94 10.85
CA VAL A 147 -7.83 0.99 9.91
C VAL A 147 -7.99 -0.43 10.48
N SER A 148 -6.99 -0.89 11.25
CA SER A 148 -7.00 -2.16 11.97
C SER A 148 -5.86 -2.14 13.01
N THR A 149 -5.73 -3.20 13.80
CA THR A 149 -4.49 -3.46 14.52
C THR A 149 -3.38 -3.89 13.54
N PRO A 150 -2.10 -3.56 13.81
CA PRO A 150 -1.01 -3.98 12.94
C PRO A 150 -0.95 -5.50 12.76
N PRO A 151 -0.71 -6.02 11.55
CA PRO A 151 -0.58 -7.45 11.31
C PRO A 151 0.72 -8.00 11.88
N ASP A 152 0.80 -9.34 12.04
CA ASP A 152 2.02 -10.03 12.47
C ASP A 152 3.20 -9.81 11.51
N THR A 153 2.91 -9.68 10.22
CA THR A 153 3.92 -9.46 9.17
C THR A 153 3.76 -8.07 8.56
N PHE A 154 4.79 -7.25 8.74
CA PHE A 154 4.85 -5.88 8.25
C PHE A 154 6.22 -5.63 7.59
N VAL A 155 6.28 -5.81 6.27
CA VAL A 155 7.49 -5.56 5.47
C VAL A 155 7.55 -4.09 5.09
N THR A 156 8.67 -3.45 5.41
CA THR A 156 8.96 -2.05 5.13
C THR A 156 10.20 -1.93 4.26
N SER A 157 10.47 -0.74 3.73
CA SER A 157 11.64 -0.50 2.88
C SER A 157 12.97 -0.78 3.57
N ASP A 158 13.07 -0.56 4.89
CA ASP A 158 14.30 -0.73 5.67
C ASP A 158 14.81 -2.18 5.68
N VAL A 159 13.92 -3.15 5.48
CA VAL A 159 14.25 -4.58 5.50
C VAL A 159 14.45 -5.16 4.10
N CYS A 160 14.41 -4.35 3.03
CA CYS A 160 14.60 -4.79 1.65
C CYS A 160 15.80 -4.08 1.00
N ALA A 161 16.67 -4.84 0.33
CA ALA A 161 17.76 -4.25 -0.44
C ALA A 161 17.22 -3.46 -1.65
N HIS A 162 16.25 -4.05 -2.36
CA HIS A 162 15.60 -3.46 -3.53
C HIS A 162 14.12 -3.17 -3.25
N GLY A 163 13.67 -1.98 -3.65
CA GLY A 163 12.27 -1.57 -3.56
C GLY A 163 11.47 -1.95 -4.81
N LYS A 164 10.16 -1.74 -4.77
CA LYS A 164 9.26 -1.91 -5.92
C LYS A 164 9.80 -1.06 -7.10
N PRO A 165 9.97 -1.61 -8.32
CA PRO A 165 9.32 -2.82 -8.86
C PRO A 165 10.14 -4.12 -8.76
N ASP A 166 11.19 -4.18 -7.94
CA ASP A 166 11.87 -5.45 -7.66
C ASP A 166 10.93 -6.42 -6.93
N PRO A 167 10.97 -7.75 -7.17
CA PRO A 167 10.10 -8.71 -6.49
C PRO A 167 10.44 -8.92 -4.99
N GLU A 168 11.62 -8.50 -4.52
CA GLU A 168 12.10 -8.74 -3.16
C GLU A 168 11.06 -8.41 -2.06
N PRO A 169 10.36 -7.26 -2.07
CA PRO A 169 9.43 -6.92 -0.99
C PRO A 169 8.29 -7.94 -0.84
N TYR A 170 7.65 -8.35 -1.94
CA TYR A 170 6.54 -9.30 -1.89
C TYR A 170 7.00 -10.74 -1.65
N ALA A 171 8.16 -11.13 -2.20
CA ALA A 171 8.76 -12.42 -1.88
C ALA A 171 9.03 -12.54 -0.37
N LYS A 172 9.57 -11.48 0.25
CA LYS A 172 9.80 -11.40 1.70
C LYS A 172 8.49 -11.40 2.49
N GLY A 173 7.45 -10.71 2.00
CA GLY A 173 6.11 -10.73 2.61
C GLY A 173 5.52 -12.14 2.66
N ALA A 174 5.62 -12.91 1.57
CA ALA A 174 5.18 -14.30 1.54
C ALA A 174 6.03 -15.20 2.45
N GLU A 175 7.35 -15.05 2.43
CA GLU A 175 8.28 -15.80 3.29
C GLU A 175 7.94 -15.63 4.78
N LEU A 176 7.82 -14.38 5.24
CA LEU A 176 7.51 -14.07 6.64
C LEU A 176 6.10 -14.50 7.05
N SER A 177 5.17 -14.49 6.09
CA SER A 177 3.81 -15.03 6.26
C SER A 177 3.76 -16.56 6.19
N LYS A 178 4.89 -17.23 5.89
CA LYS A 178 5.01 -18.68 5.69
C LYS A 178 4.08 -19.21 4.59
N ALA A 179 3.89 -18.42 3.54
CA ALA A 179 3.03 -18.73 2.41
C ALA A 179 3.85 -18.91 1.13
N ASP A 180 3.35 -19.75 0.22
CA ASP A 180 3.85 -19.82 -1.15
C ASP A 180 3.36 -18.58 -1.91
N ILE A 181 4.28 -17.79 -2.50
CA ILE A 181 3.95 -16.57 -3.24
C ILE A 181 2.96 -16.82 -4.39
N SER A 182 2.94 -18.02 -4.99
CA SER A 182 1.98 -18.40 -6.03
C SER A 182 0.54 -18.57 -5.50
N LYS A 183 0.39 -18.78 -4.19
CA LYS A 183 -0.89 -18.84 -3.47
C LYS A 183 -1.23 -17.53 -2.77
N CYS A 184 -0.37 -16.52 -2.89
CA CYS A 184 -0.66 -15.18 -2.42
C CYS A 184 -1.43 -14.39 -3.49
N ILE A 185 -2.12 -13.35 -3.02
CA ILE A 185 -2.57 -12.25 -3.86
C ILE A 185 -1.97 -10.96 -3.34
N VAL A 186 -1.35 -10.19 -4.22
CA VAL A 186 -0.87 -8.83 -3.93
C VAL A 186 -1.98 -7.85 -4.24
N VAL A 187 -2.19 -6.88 -3.36
CA VAL A 187 -3.16 -5.80 -3.55
C VAL A 187 -2.41 -4.47 -3.60
N GLU A 188 -2.59 -3.72 -4.68
CA GLU A 188 -1.72 -2.58 -5.04
C GLU A 188 -2.46 -1.47 -5.78
N ASP A 189 -2.09 -0.22 -5.54
CA ASP A 189 -2.63 0.97 -6.20
C ASP A 189 -1.63 1.65 -7.15
N ALA A 190 -0.41 1.13 -7.27
CA ALA A 190 0.65 1.73 -8.08
C ALA A 190 1.28 0.75 -9.11
N PRO A 191 1.59 1.21 -10.34
CA PRO A 191 2.20 0.36 -11.37
C PRO A 191 3.51 -0.33 -10.95
N PRO A 192 4.47 0.33 -10.25
CA PRO A 192 5.68 -0.34 -9.77
C PRO A 192 5.37 -1.51 -8.84
N GLY A 193 4.34 -1.37 -8.00
CA GLY A 193 3.92 -2.40 -7.07
C GLY A 193 3.23 -3.57 -7.73
N VAL A 194 2.35 -3.31 -8.70
CA VAL A 194 1.78 -4.36 -9.55
C VAL A 194 2.89 -5.18 -10.21
N LEU A 195 3.86 -4.50 -10.82
CA LEU A 195 4.99 -5.17 -11.47
C LEU A 195 5.84 -5.97 -10.48
N SER A 196 6.06 -5.46 -9.26
CA SER A 196 6.76 -6.17 -8.18
C SER A 196 6.04 -7.47 -7.82
N GLY A 197 4.72 -7.42 -7.61
CA GLY A 197 3.89 -8.59 -7.29
C GLY A 197 3.91 -9.64 -8.40
N LYS A 198 3.77 -9.21 -9.67
CA LYS A 198 3.86 -10.13 -10.82
C LYS A 198 5.24 -10.77 -10.95
N ARG A 199 6.32 -10.01 -10.75
CA ARG A 199 7.70 -10.53 -10.78
C ARG A 199 7.97 -11.51 -9.64
N ALA A 200 7.32 -11.33 -8.49
CA ALA A 200 7.41 -12.25 -7.37
C ALA A 200 6.66 -13.58 -7.64
N GLY A 201 5.80 -13.62 -8.66
CA GLY A 201 5.01 -14.80 -9.02
C GLY A 201 3.60 -14.83 -8.39
N ALA A 202 3.16 -13.73 -7.78
CA ALA A 202 1.83 -13.63 -7.21
C ALA A 202 0.77 -13.30 -8.28
N ARG A 203 -0.48 -13.59 -7.94
CA ARG A 203 -1.63 -12.91 -8.56
C ARG A 203 -1.72 -11.49 -7.98
N VAL A 204 -2.18 -10.53 -8.77
CA VAL A 204 -2.25 -9.13 -8.38
C VAL A 204 -3.65 -8.57 -8.64
N LEU A 205 -4.21 -7.97 -7.59
CA LEU A 205 -5.39 -7.11 -7.65
C LEU A 205 -4.92 -5.65 -7.63
N GLY A 206 -5.13 -4.93 -8.73
CA GLY A 206 -4.90 -3.49 -8.80
C GLY A 206 -6.09 -2.69 -8.24
N LEU A 207 -5.81 -1.51 -7.70
CA LEU A 207 -6.81 -0.54 -7.25
C LEU A 207 -6.72 0.73 -8.11
N ARG A 208 -7.84 1.44 -8.24
CA ARG A 208 -7.91 2.73 -8.96
C ARG A 208 -7.89 3.95 -8.02
N THR A 209 -7.37 3.74 -6.83
CA THR A 209 -7.33 4.74 -5.76
C THR A 209 -6.30 5.83 -6.04
N THR A 210 -5.15 5.46 -6.63
CA THR A 210 -4.07 6.42 -6.94
C THR A 210 -3.86 6.62 -8.44
N HIS A 211 -3.99 5.56 -9.25
CA HIS A 211 -3.79 5.65 -10.70
C HIS A 211 -4.97 5.08 -11.47
N GLU A 212 -5.07 5.45 -12.74
CA GLU A 212 -6.05 4.88 -13.64
C GLU A 212 -5.88 3.38 -13.80
N GLY A 213 -7.01 2.73 -13.96
CA GLY A 213 -7.09 1.30 -14.16
C GLY A 213 -6.11 0.81 -15.20
N GLN A 214 -6.18 1.31 -16.44
CA GLN A 214 -5.35 0.89 -17.57
C GLN A 214 -3.86 0.69 -17.22
N ARG A 215 -3.27 1.60 -16.42
CA ARG A 215 -1.86 1.51 -16.01
C ARG A 215 -1.54 0.26 -15.19
N MET A 216 -2.51 -0.26 -14.44
CA MET A 216 -2.38 -1.52 -13.68
C MET A 216 -2.37 -2.74 -14.60
N TRP A 217 -3.28 -2.80 -15.58
CA TRP A 217 -3.32 -3.91 -16.54
C TRP A 217 -2.07 -3.92 -17.43
N GLU A 218 -1.54 -2.75 -17.79
CA GLU A 218 -0.27 -2.62 -18.52
C GLU A 218 0.91 -3.27 -17.77
N GLN A 219 0.88 -3.30 -16.43
CA GLN A 219 1.86 -4.00 -15.60
C GLN A 219 1.51 -5.46 -15.30
N GLY A 220 0.36 -5.94 -15.80
CA GLY A 220 -0.07 -7.33 -15.70
C GLY A 220 -0.94 -7.66 -14.50
N ALA A 221 -1.65 -6.68 -13.91
CA ALA A 221 -2.68 -6.97 -12.91
C ALA A 221 -3.68 -8.01 -13.44
N ASP A 222 -4.02 -9.01 -12.62
CA ASP A 222 -4.96 -10.07 -12.99
C ASP A 222 -6.41 -9.56 -12.90
N TRP A 223 -6.65 -8.68 -11.93
CA TRP A 223 -7.92 -8.01 -11.69
C TRP A 223 -7.67 -6.58 -11.27
N VAL A 224 -8.66 -5.73 -11.47
CA VAL A 224 -8.69 -4.39 -10.89
C VAL A 224 -10.09 -4.02 -10.47
N VAL A 225 -10.15 -3.23 -9.41
CA VAL A 225 -11.36 -2.68 -8.81
C VAL A 225 -11.17 -1.20 -8.50
N PRO A 226 -12.26 -0.43 -8.31
CA PRO A 226 -12.17 0.96 -7.86
C PRO A 226 -11.42 1.11 -6.54
N ASP A 227 -11.79 0.32 -5.54
CA ASP A 227 -11.25 0.30 -4.18
C ASP A 227 -11.60 -1.04 -3.49
N LEU A 228 -11.26 -1.19 -2.21
CA LEU A 228 -11.46 -2.44 -1.47
C LEU A 228 -12.93 -2.74 -1.13
N SER A 229 -13.88 -1.82 -1.38
CA SER A 229 -15.32 -2.10 -1.16
C SER A 229 -15.89 -3.13 -2.14
N TYR A 230 -15.15 -3.44 -3.21
CA TYR A 230 -15.47 -4.44 -4.22
C TYR A 230 -14.87 -5.83 -3.90
N VAL A 231 -14.26 -5.97 -2.72
CA VAL A 231 -13.61 -7.21 -2.28
C VAL A 231 -14.26 -7.67 -0.98
N GLN A 232 -14.56 -8.97 -0.91
CA GLN A 232 -15.03 -9.62 0.30
C GLN A 232 -14.16 -10.84 0.59
N ALA A 233 -13.90 -11.09 1.86
CA ALA A 233 -13.17 -12.26 2.33
C ALA A 233 -14.09 -13.19 3.14
N GLU A 234 -13.90 -14.49 2.98
CA GLU A 234 -14.59 -15.51 3.75
C GLU A 234 -13.64 -16.68 4.05
N TRP A 235 -13.73 -17.24 5.26
CA TRP A 235 -13.05 -18.47 5.63
C TRP A 235 -13.98 -19.67 5.42
N LEU A 236 -13.58 -20.60 4.54
CA LEU A 236 -14.31 -21.82 4.20
C LEU A 236 -13.54 -23.07 4.62
N ASP A 237 -14.28 -24.16 4.87
CA ASP A 237 -13.75 -25.52 5.06
C ASP A 237 -12.55 -25.61 6.04
N GLY A 238 -12.59 -24.85 7.14
CA GLY A 238 -11.51 -24.76 8.11
C GLY A 238 -10.57 -23.60 7.82
N ASP A 239 -9.52 -23.84 7.03
CA ASP A 239 -8.41 -22.88 6.83
C ASP A 239 -8.35 -22.33 5.40
N ARG A 240 -9.40 -22.41 4.58
CA ARG A 240 -9.36 -21.83 3.22
C ARG A 240 -9.84 -20.38 3.27
N LEU A 241 -8.98 -19.41 2.95
CA LEU A 241 -9.37 -18.02 2.78
C LEU A 241 -9.75 -17.80 1.32
N VAL A 242 -10.97 -17.36 1.07
CA VAL A 242 -11.51 -17.10 -0.27
C VAL A 242 -11.84 -15.63 -0.40
N LEU A 243 -11.33 -15.01 -1.46
CA LEU A 243 -11.71 -13.66 -1.85
C LEU A 243 -12.77 -13.71 -2.95
N THR A 244 -13.87 -12.97 -2.77
CA THR A 244 -14.80 -12.63 -3.84
C THR A 244 -14.49 -11.21 -4.30
N ILE A 245 -14.11 -11.07 -5.58
CA ILE A 245 -13.71 -9.79 -6.18
C ILE A 245 -14.73 -9.43 -7.27
N ASP A 246 -15.39 -8.29 -7.15
CA ASP A 246 -16.23 -7.73 -8.22
C ASP A 246 -15.41 -6.82 -9.12
N THR A 247 -14.70 -7.44 -10.05
CA THR A 247 -13.69 -6.80 -10.89
C THR A 247 -14.27 -6.15 -12.15
N GLU A 248 -13.58 -5.12 -12.64
CA GLU A 248 -13.83 -4.51 -13.94
C GLU A 248 -13.52 -5.50 -15.09
N GLU A 249 -14.15 -5.29 -16.24
CA GLU A 249 -13.80 -6.06 -17.44
C GLU A 249 -12.44 -5.60 -17.95
N ALA A 250 -11.51 -6.55 -18.14
CA ALA A 250 -10.19 -6.22 -18.63
C ALA A 250 -10.28 -5.62 -20.05
N PRO A 251 -9.53 -4.54 -20.34
CA PRO A 251 -9.52 -3.97 -21.68
C PRO A 251 -9.10 -5.04 -22.69
N THR A 252 -9.80 -5.09 -23.83
CA THR A 252 -9.45 -5.98 -24.93
C THR A 252 -8.04 -5.61 -25.39
N ARG A 253 -7.10 -6.57 -25.37
CA ARG A 253 -5.74 -6.33 -25.91
C ARG A 253 -5.90 -5.95 -27.38
N ILE A 254 -5.54 -4.70 -27.71
CA ILE A 254 -5.48 -4.19 -29.08
C ILE A 254 -4.22 -4.74 -29.75
#